data_AF-A0A256BFR2-F1
#
_entry.id   AF-A0A256BFR2-F1
#
_cell.length_a   1.000
_cell.length_b   1.000
_cell.length_c   1.000
_cell.angle_alpha   90.00
_cell.angle_beta   90.00
_cell.angle_gamma   90.00
#
_symmetry.space_group_name_H-M   'P 1'
#
loop_
_entity.id
_entity.type
_entity.pdbx_description
1 polymer ?
#
loop_
_entity_poly.entity_id
_entity_poly.type
_entity_poly.pdbx_seq_one_letter_code
_entity_poly.pdbx_strand_id
1 'polypeptide(L)'
;MKNLLFNLGLATLSTHELDAVTQAEWHLLYILNNLPETIAADSFVVAHVPLFTIIFWLGFNGNPKVREWARIIFSLFLIIHAGLHKALENHPLYTFNSLISKCLIFGAGLIGLMYLITLTGERFAYSPKTETQNSAN
;
A
#
# COMPACT_ATOMS: atom_id res chain seq x y z
N MET A 1 -17.23 -2.17 -2.88
CA MET A 1 -16.11 -1.28 -3.29
C MET A 1 -14.80 -1.58 -2.55
N LYS A 2 -14.78 -1.71 -1.21
CA LYS A 2 -13.55 -2.00 -0.43
C LYS A 2 -12.69 -3.16 -0.97
N ASN A 3 -13.30 -4.32 -1.26
CA ASN A 3 -12.57 -5.47 -1.82
C ASN A 3 -11.91 -5.13 -3.17
N LEU A 4 -12.61 -4.41 -4.04
CA LEU A 4 -12.09 -4.01 -5.34
C LEU A 4 -10.90 -3.05 -5.18
N LEU A 5 -11.04 -2.02 -4.34
CA LEU A 5 -9.96 -1.05 -4.09
C LEU A 5 -8.74 -1.71 -3.44
N PHE A 6 -8.94 -2.64 -2.50
CA PHE A 6 -7.84 -3.40 -1.93
C PHE A 6 -7.13 -4.26 -2.98
N ASN A 7 -7.88 -5.03 -3.78
CA ASN A 7 -7.30 -5.89 -4.81
C ASN A 7 -6.58 -5.07 -5.90
N LEU A 8 -7.15 -3.94 -6.32
CA LEU A 8 -6.51 -3.02 -7.25
C LEU A 8 -5.23 -2.44 -6.64
N GLY A 9 -5.26 -1.98 -5.39
CA GLY A 9 -4.08 -1.45 -4.71
C GLY A 9 -2.97 -2.50 -4.61
N LEU A 10 -3.33 -3.75 -4.28
CA LEU A 10 -2.40 -4.87 -4.23
C LEU A 10 -1.82 -5.21 -5.61
N ALA A 11 -2.65 -5.26 -6.65
CA ALA A 11 -2.20 -5.51 -8.02
C ALA A 11 -1.27 -4.39 -8.53
N THR A 12 -1.62 -3.13 -8.27
CA THR A 12 -0.82 -1.97 -8.66
C THR A 12 0.51 -1.96 -7.92
N LEU A 13 0.54 -2.18 -6.60
CA LEU A 13 1.79 -2.30 -5.85
C LEU A 13 2.65 -3.46 -6.39
N SER A 14 2.06 -4.64 -6.56
CA SER A 14 2.81 -5.81 -7.06
C SER A 14 3.41 -5.54 -8.44
N THR A 15 2.69 -4.82 -9.30
CA THR A 15 3.19 -4.44 -10.63
C THR A 15 4.24 -3.33 -10.54
N HIS A 16 4.12 -2.40 -9.59
CA HIS A 16 5.18 -1.45 -9.25
C HIS A 16 6.45 -2.18 -8.83
N GLU A 17 6.38 -3.20 -7.98
CA GLU A 17 7.58 -3.97 -7.58
C GLU A 17 8.26 -4.68 -8.76
N LEU A 18 7.50 -5.11 -9.79
CA LEU A 18 8.09 -5.63 -11.03
C LEU A 18 8.83 -4.54 -11.80
N ASP A 19 8.24 -3.34 -11.89
CA ASP A 19 8.90 -2.18 -12.50
C ASP A 19 10.14 -1.77 -11.69
N ALA A 20 10.06 -1.78 -10.37
CA ALA A 20 11.15 -1.49 -9.43
C ALA A 20 12.37 -2.39 -9.65
N VAL A 21 12.16 -3.68 -9.99
CA VAL A 21 13.25 -4.58 -10.38
C VAL A 21 13.92 -4.11 -11.67
N THR A 22 13.14 -3.67 -12.67
CA THR A 22 13.72 -3.15 -13.93
C THR A 22 14.40 -1.79 -13.76
N GLN A 23 14.00 -1.03 -12.75
CA GLN A 23 14.52 0.29 -12.42
C GLN A 23 15.64 0.26 -11.38
N ALA A 24 16.03 -0.92 -10.89
CA ALA A 24 17.05 -1.13 -9.86
C ALA A 24 16.79 -0.32 -8.56
N GLU A 25 15.55 -0.33 -8.06
CA GLU A 25 15.14 0.45 -6.88
C GLU A 25 15.98 0.17 -5.62
N TRP A 26 16.63 -1.00 -5.52
CA TRP A 26 17.55 -1.31 -4.42
C TRP A 26 18.69 -0.28 -4.25
N HIS A 27 19.05 0.48 -5.29
CA HIS A 27 20.01 1.59 -5.18
C HIS A 27 19.47 2.77 -4.35
N LEU A 28 18.15 2.94 -4.26
CA LEU A 28 17.50 3.97 -3.43
C LEU A 28 17.35 3.52 -1.98
N LEU A 29 17.43 2.23 -1.69
CA LEU A 29 17.26 1.67 -0.35
C LEU A 29 18.58 1.75 0.43
N TYR A 30 18.59 2.51 1.53
CA TYR A 30 19.79 2.74 2.36
C TYR A 30 20.51 1.47 2.84
N ILE A 31 19.77 0.36 3.00
CA ILE A 31 20.35 -0.92 3.43
C ILE A 31 20.97 -1.69 2.26
N LEU A 32 20.35 -1.65 1.07
CA LEU A 32 20.76 -2.46 -0.08
C LEU A 32 21.74 -1.74 -1.00
N ASN A 33 21.79 -0.40 -0.96
CA ASN A 33 22.64 0.41 -1.84
C ASN A 33 24.16 0.19 -1.68
N ASN A 34 24.58 -0.41 -0.57
CA ASN A 34 25.99 -0.67 -0.25
C ASN A 34 26.40 -2.13 -0.54
N LEU A 35 25.48 -2.97 -1.01
CA LEU A 35 25.76 -4.37 -1.34
C LEU A 35 26.28 -4.49 -2.78
N PRO A 36 27.04 -5.56 -3.09
CA PRO A 36 27.36 -5.91 -4.48
C PRO A 36 26.09 -6.07 -5.30
N GLU A 37 26.11 -5.60 -6.55
CA GLU A 37 24.92 -5.47 -7.41
C GLU A 37 24.02 -6.72 -7.43
N THR A 38 24.60 -7.89 -7.68
CA THR A 38 23.85 -9.15 -7.74
C THR A 38 23.23 -9.52 -6.38
N ILE A 39 23.93 -9.26 -5.29
CA ILE A 39 23.44 -9.52 -3.94
C ILE A 39 22.31 -8.55 -3.59
N ALA A 40 22.42 -7.27 -3.97
CA ALA A 40 21.39 -6.27 -3.75
C ALA A 40 20.10 -6.63 -4.49
N ALA A 41 20.20 -6.97 -5.78
CA ALA A 41 19.07 -7.37 -6.62
C ALA A 41 18.39 -8.66 -6.10
N ASP A 42 19.18 -9.71 -5.81
CA ASP A 42 18.63 -10.97 -5.28
C ASP A 42 17.97 -10.76 -3.91
N SER A 43 18.61 -9.98 -3.03
CA SER A 43 18.05 -9.66 -1.72
C SER A 43 16.75 -8.86 -1.83
N PHE A 44 16.67 -7.92 -2.76
CA PHE A 44 15.44 -7.17 -3.05
C PHE A 44 14.32 -8.14 -3.41
N VAL A 45 14.52 -9.01 -4.40
CA VAL A 45 13.51 -9.98 -4.86
C VAL A 45 13.12 -10.95 -3.74
N VAL A 46 14.09 -11.53 -3.03
CA VAL A 46 13.85 -12.50 -1.96
C VAL A 46 13.09 -11.86 -0.79
N ALA A 47 13.42 -10.61 -0.42
CA ALA A 47 12.73 -9.89 0.66
C ALA A 47 11.24 -9.62 0.34
N HIS A 48 10.87 -9.54 -0.93
CA HIS A 48 9.48 -9.37 -1.32
C HIS A 48 8.62 -10.63 -1.10
N VAL A 49 9.21 -11.82 -1.14
CA VAL A 49 8.46 -13.08 -0.88
C VAL A 49 7.78 -13.10 0.50
N PRO A 50 8.48 -12.89 1.63
CA PRO A 50 7.84 -12.84 2.93
C PRO A 50 6.92 -11.61 3.08
N LEU A 51 7.28 -10.46 2.50
CA LEU A 51 6.43 -9.27 2.51
C LEU A 51 5.06 -9.55 1.88
N PHE A 52 5.04 -10.07 0.65
CA PHE A 52 3.80 -10.44 -0.03
C PHE A 52 3.05 -11.55 0.70
N THR A 53 3.74 -12.53 1.25
CA THR A 53 3.12 -13.59 2.07
C THR A 53 2.34 -12.98 3.25
N ILE A 54 2.93 -12.04 3.98
CA ILE A 54 2.28 -11.35 5.10
C ILE A 54 1.08 -10.53 4.62
N ILE A 55 1.23 -9.78 3.52
CA ILE A 55 0.14 -8.97 2.94
C ILE A 55 -1.03 -9.88 2.54
N PHE A 56 -0.78 -11.00 1.86
CA PHE A 56 -1.82 -11.95 1.48
C PHE A 56 -2.48 -12.58 2.71
N TRP A 57 -1.69 -13.08 3.65
CA TRP A 57 -2.20 -13.76 4.83
C TRP A 57 -3.09 -12.85 5.70
N LEU A 58 -2.67 -11.60 5.93
CA LEU A 58 -3.41 -10.64 6.73
C LEU A 58 -4.57 -10.00 5.94
N GLY A 59 -4.33 -9.61 4.69
CA GLY A 59 -5.30 -8.94 3.82
C GLY A 59 -6.47 -9.82 3.37
N PHE A 60 -6.32 -11.14 3.43
CA PHE A 60 -7.36 -12.13 3.17
C PHE A 60 -7.73 -12.96 4.40
N ASN A 61 -7.34 -12.53 5.60
CA ASN A 61 -7.61 -13.27 6.82
C ASN A 61 -9.12 -13.51 7.03
N GLY A 62 -9.46 -14.69 7.56
CA GLY A 62 -10.85 -15.05 7.88
C GLY A 62 -11.46 -14.15 8.97
N ASN A 63 -10.65 -13.69 9.91
CA ASN A 63 -11.08 -12.76 10.96
C ASN A 63 -11.31 -11.35 10.38
N PRO A 64 -12.55 -10.82 10.40
CA PRO A 64 -12.86 -9.52 9.80
C PRO A 64 -12.07 -8.35 10.39
N LYS A 65 -11.81 -8.35 11.70
CA LYS A 65 -11.07 -7.27 12.37
C LYS A 65 -9.61 -7.23 11.93
N VAL A 66 -8.96 -8.40 11.90
CA VAL A 66 -7.56 -8.52 11.44
C VAL A 66 -7.45 -8.08 9.99
N ARG A 67 -8.36 -8.57 9.15
CA ARG A 67 -8.42 -8.22 7.73
C ARG A 67 -8.61 -6.73 7.51
N GLU A 68 -9.53 -6.09 8.22
CA GLU A 68 -9.80 -4.67 8.06
C GLU A 68 -8.60 -3.80 8.47
N TRP A 69 -8.02 -4.07 9.64
CA TRP A 69 -6.82 -3.36 10.09
C TRP A 69 -5.64 -3.55 9.15
N ALA A 70 -5.40 -4.78 8.67
CA ALA A 70 -4.35 -5.05 7.70
C ALA A 70 -4.52 -4.24 6.42
N ARG A 71 -5.75 -4.13 5.90
CA ARG A 71 -6.06 -3.35 4.70
C ARG A 71 -5.92 -1.85 4.93
N ILE A 72 -6.28 -1.35 6.12
CA ILE A 72 -6.04 0.06 6.49
C ILE A 72 -4.55 0.37 6.50
N ILE A 73 -3.76 -0.46 7.17
CA ILE A 73 -2.29 -0.30 7.25
C ILE A 73 -1.69 -0.37 5.85
N PHE A 74 -2.12 -1.32 5.03
CA PHE A 74 -1.71 -1.44 3.62
C PHE A 74 -2.06 -0.18 2.81
N SER A 75 -3.27 0.36 2.94
CA SER A 75 -3.67 1.58 2.24
C SER A 75 -2.85 2.81 2.68
N LEU A 76 -2.53 2.92 3.97
CA LEU A 76 -1.63 3.94 4.47
C LEU A 76 -0.21 3.78 3.90
N PHE A 77 0.29 2.54 3.85
CA PHE A 77 1.57 2.23 3.22
C PHE A 77 1.60 2.69 1.76
N LEU A 78 0.57 2.43 0.94
CA LEU A 78 0.54 2.90 -0.45
C LEU A 78 0.64 4.43 -0.58
N ILE A 79 -0.03 5.17 0.30
CA ILE A 79 0.02 6.64 0.31
C ILE A 79 1.44 7.12 0.68
N ILE A 80 2.02 6.55 1.74
CA ILE A 80 3.36 6.90 2.20
C ILE A 80 4.40 6.54 1.14
N HIS A 81 4.28 5.35 0.53
CA HIS A 81 5.15 4.86 -0.55
C HIS A 81 5.18 5.83 -1.74
N ALA A 82 4.00 6.25 -2.22
CA ALA A 82 3.90 7.25 -3.28
C ALA A 82 4.54 8.59 -2.86
N GLY A 83 4.37 9.00 -1.60
CA GLY A 83 5.02 10.18 -1.04
C GLY A 83 6.54 10.09 -0.98
N LEU A 84 7.09 8.91 -0.64
CA LEU A 84 8.53 8.65 -0.63
C LEU A 84 9.12 8.74 -2.04
N HIS A 85 8.48 8.14 -3.04
CA HIS A 85 8.90 8.31 -4.43
C HIS A 85 8.85 9.77 -4.87
N LYS A 86 7.81 10.52 -4.46
CA LYS A 86 7.74 11.95 -4.74
C LYS A 86 8.91 12.71 -4.13
N ALA A 87 9.27 12.40 -2.88
CA ALA A 87 10.39 13.04 -2.20
C ALA A 87 11.76 12.71 -2.83
N LEU A 88 11.90 11.50 -3.39
CA LEU A 88 13.12 11.02 -4.02
C LEU A 88 13.19 11.27 -5.53
N GLU A 89 12.18 11.89 -6.15
CA GLU A 89 12.10 12.01 -7.62
C GLU A 89 13.26 12.77 -8.26
N ASN A 90 13.92 13.65 -7.49
CA ASN A 90 15.10 14.42 -7.93
C ASN A 90 16.43 13.78 -7.51
N HIS A 91 16.39 12.60 -6.88
CA HIS A 91 17.61 11.91 -6.43
C HIS A 91 18.36 11.34 -7.64
N PRO A 92 19.71 11.36 -7.68
CA PRO A 92 20.49 10.90 -8.84
C PRO A 92 20.27 9.43 -9.21
N LEU A 93 19.90 8.61 -8.23
CA LEU A 93 19.64 7.17 -8.41
C LEU A 93 18.16 6.89 -8.72
N TYR A 94 17.32 7.91 -8.88
CA TYR A 94 15.91 7.75 -9.18
C TYR A 94 15.68 7.58 -10.69
N THR A 95 15.10 6.44 -11.07
CA THR A 95 15.01 6.00 -12.47
C THR A 95 13.57 5.93 -13.00
N PHE A 96 12.55 6.05 -12.13
CA PHE A 96 11.12 5.95 -12.47
C PHE A 96 10.56 7.16 -13.24
N ASN A 97 11.04 7.36 -14.46
CA ASN A 97 10.71 8.51 -15.29
C ASN A 97 9.55 8.25 -16.25
N SER A 98 9.26 6.97 -16.53
CA SER A 98 8.22 6.57 -17.48
C SER A 98 6.81 6.91 -16.98
N LEU A 99 5.87 7.07 -17.91
CA LEU A 99 4.47 7.30 -17.56
C LEU A 99 3.89 6.11 -16.79
N ILE A 100 4.22 4.87 -17.19
CA ILE A 100 3.71 3.66 -16.54
C ILE A 100 4.21 3.59 -15.10
N SER A 101 5.51 3.82 -14.85
CA SER A 101 6.09 3.86 -13.51
C SER A 101 5.36 4.86 -12.61
N LYS A 102 5.15 6.10 -13.11
CA LYS A 102 4.43 7.14 -12.37
C LYS A 102 2.98 6.76 -12.11
N CYS A 103 2.31 6.15 -13.09
CA CYS A 103 0.94 5.65 -12.93
C CYS A 103 0.84 4.54 -11.88
N LEU A 104 1.81 3.63 -11.83
CA LEU A 104 1.85 2.56 -10.83
C LEU A 104 2.07 3.14 -9.42
N ILE A 105 3.08 4.00 -9.24
CA ILE A 105 3.41 4.63 -7.96
C ILE A 105 2.27 5.50 -7.45
N PHE A 106 1.90 6.55 -8.21
CA PHE A 106 0.92 7.54 -7.75
C PHE A 106 -0.51 7.00 -7.83
N GLY A 107 -0.78 6.10 -8.78
CA GLY A 107 -2.05 5.39 -8.85
C GLY A 107 -2.26 4.49 -7.63
N ALA A 108 -1.24 3.78 -7.15
CA ALA A 108 -1.34 3.01 -5.91
C ALA A 108 -1.68 3.90 -4.71
N GLY A 109 -0.98 5.04 -4.56
CA GLY A 109 -1.27 6.01 -3.52
C GLY A 109 -2.71 6.55 -3.58
N LEU A 110 -3.20 6.88 -4.77
CA LEU A 110 -4.58 7.33 -4.99
C LEU A 110 -5.60 6.25 -4.61
N ILE A 111 -5.36 4.99 -5.01
CA ILE A 111 -6.23 3.85 -4.66
C ILE A 111 -6.26 3.65 -3.13
N GLY A 112 -5.11 3.77 -2.45
CA GLY A 112 -5.02 3.73 -0.99
C GLY A 112 -5.86 4.82 -0.32
N LEU A 113 -5.77 6.06 -0.83
CA LEU A 113 -6.59 7.17 -0.34
C LEU A 113 -8.09 6.92 -0.55
N MET A 114 -8.49 6.45 -1.74
CA MET A 114 -9.88 6.10 -2.03
C MET A 114 -10.39 5.01 -1.07
N TYR A 115 -9.57 4.00 -0.76
CA TYR A 115 -9.95 2.96 0.19
C TYR A 115 -10.28 3.55 1.58
N LEU A 116 -9.42 4.44 2.10
CA LEU A 116 -9.65 5.08 3.41
C LEU A 116 -10.91 5.96 3.42
N ILE A 117 -11.21 6.68 2.33
CA ILE A 117 -12.43 7.48 2.20
C ILE A 117 -13.68 6.58 2.28
N THR A 118 -13.64 5.37 1.72
CA THR A 118 -14.81 4.46 1.84
C THR A 118 -15.08 4.02 3.28
N LEU A 119 -14.07 4.01 4.15
CA LEU A 119 -14.24 3.67 5.56
C LEU A 119 -14.83 4.83 6.38
N THR A 120 -14.41 6.06 6.09
CA THR A 120 -14.96 7.23 6.79
C THR A 120 -16.42 7.47 6.41
N GLY A 121 -16.79 7.28 5.14
CA GLY A 121 -18.17 7.40 4.67
C GLY A 121 -19.16 6.46 5.38
N GLU A 122 -18.76 5.23 5.67
CA GLU A 122 -19.60 4.29 6.45
C GLU A 122 -19.77 4.71 7.91
N ARG A 123 -18.75 5.34 8.49
CA ARG A 123 -18.79 5.81 9.89
C ARG A 123 -19.69 7.02 10.08
N PHE A 124 -19.87 7.86 9.06
CA PHE A 124 -20.85 8.95 9.07
C PHE A 124 -22.29 8.48 8.78
N ALA A 125 -22.46 7.38 8.04
CA ALA A 125 -23.78 6.82 7.78
C ALA A 125 -24.39 6.11 9.01
N TYR A 126 -23.55 5.65 9.96
CA TYR A 126 -24.00 5.09 11.23
C TYR A 126 -23.97 6.16 12.33
N SER A 127 -25.04 6.94 12.43
CA SER A 127 -25.35 7.73 13.63
C SER A 127 -26.25 6.89 14.54
N PRO A 128 -25.84 6.53 15.77
CA PRO A 128 -26.72 5.84 16.69
C PRO A 128 -27.93 6.74 16.96
N LYS A 129 -29.14 6.25 16.65
CA LYS A 129 -30.35 6.86 17.18
C LYS A 129 -30.20 6.84 18.70
N THR A 130 -30.07 8.01 19.30
CA THR A 130 -30.17 8.19 20.75
C THR A 130 -31.43 7.48 21.22
N GLU A 131 -31.25 6.41 21.99
CA GLU A 131 -32.31 5.74 22.75
C GLU A 131 -32.82 6.73 23.80
N THR A 132 -33.73 7.62 23.41
CA THR A 132 -34.68 8.22 24.35
C THR A 132 -35.76 7.18 24.61
N GLN A 133 -35.48 6.23 25.50
CA GLN A 133 -36.54 5.53 26.20
C GLN A 133 -36.73 6.18 27.56
N ASN A 134 -37.79 6.99 27.60
CA ASN A 134 -38.59 7.24 28.79
C ASN A 134 -38.79 5.94 29.58
N SER A 135 -38.21 5.86 30.76
CA SER A 135 -38.78 5.12 31.88
C SER A 135 -39.21 6.13 32.94
N ALA A 136 -40.21 6.93 32.59
CA ALA A 136 -41.22 7.35 33.55
C ALA A 136 -42.30 6.27 33.53
N ASN A 137 -42.35 5.48 34.60
CA ASN A 137 -43.52 4.87 35.22
C ASN A 137 -43.06 3.91 36.31
#